data_AF-A0A7S2P6H7-F1
#
_entry.id   AF-A0A7S2P6H7-F1
#
_cell.length_a   1.000
_cell.length_b   1.000
_cell.length_c   1.000
_cell.angle_alpha   90.00
_cell.angle_beta   90.00
_cell.angle_gamma   90.00
#
_symmetry.space_group_name_H-M   'P 1'
#
loop_
_entity.id
_entity.type
_entity.pdbx_description
1 polymer ?
#
loop_
_entity_poly.entity_id
_entity_poly.type
_entity_poly.pdbx_seq_one_letter_code
_entity_poly.pdbx_strand_id
1 'polypeptide(L)'
;EAMDRTQQQRPKGGSSPAAEEVRDGAILALTALLQSRLEIFPTLQSQSTCPVKEAIGVVHQSMELRMKQAMLGLTYRCESDDSSNNYNSLNAGDGYETISPGLNVEGLSQLPRMKRSLCFKLLEGALDGVKADKLQLDELIQQQSSTTKEDIGCVFPNTLLKEMSKFASLTSSCLHGETDPRCLLQLLRLLNKMQQILLPLFFSTPAIDPRIQFPTVEVFDAVAPYYPVHFTPPKNDPHGITREMLQDALIAVLCERGAMYSDNSIEDENSNGSENENATMAELSARMFLERLDPPKFTNDYDPPSSPESEEEDKVDALRDLSILLLPSSSTSNTGAHITVAFVSELSSSLARAHEEAVSTDKTTDANSLASRVRKFASSFANSLAPVSVSNGDVKVRHTTLLWEAFVHDATRKLVSNLSSSPQSMHGRSSTAYLAALAAEGGLPTLRKVLDASLPRLLDLLSKHDDSSSADDEKMAAAIRGIAAFMSSCYVALKMWERNNRGVQVHPHPLSKYISQILQKIATALKGMRG
;
A
#
# COMPACT_ATOMS: atom_id res chain seq x y z
N GLU A 1 -26.80 5.96 -40.46
CA GLU A 1 -28.09 5.24 -40.35
C GLU A 1 -28.27 4.43 -39.06
N ALA A 2 -27.23 3.92 -38.40
CA ALA A 2 -27.34 3.34 -37.04
C ALA A 2 -27.36 4.40 -35.90
N MET A 3 -27.01 5.67 -36.19
CA MET A 3 -27.08 6.79 -35.23
C MET A 3 -28.46 7.45 -35.12
N ASP A 4 -29.39 7.19 -36.03
CA ASP A 4 -30.73 7.82 -36.02
C ASP A 4 -31.78 7.01 -35.24
N ARG A 5 -31.47 5.77 -34.84
CA ARG A 5 -32.41 4.92 -34.08
C ARG A 5 -32.28 5.06 -32.56
N THR A 6 -31.23 5.69 -32.05
CA THR A 6 -31.03 5.91 -30.60
C THR A 6 -31.75 7.14 -30.05
N GLN A 7 -32.36 7.99 -30.90
CA GLN A 7 -33.14 9.14 -30.43
C GLN A 7 -34.65 8.87 -30.23
N GLN A 8 -35.16 7.68 -30.60
CA GLN A 8 -36.61 7.41 -30.60
C GLN A 8 -37.13 6.46 -29.51
N GLN A 9 -36.32 6.10 -28.52
CA GLN A 9 -36.80 5.44 -27.30
C GLN A 9 -36.48 6.29 -26.07
N ARG A 10 -37.13 7.46 -25.96
CA ARG A 10 -37.24 8.12 -24.65
C ARG A 10 -38.21 7.31 -23.80
N PRO A 11 -37.81 6.77 -22.64
CA PRO A 11 -38.76 6.21 -21.69
C PRO A 11 -39.76 7.31 -21.30
N LYS A 12 -41.05 6.98 -21.30
CA LYS A 12 -42.17 7.90 -21.04
C LYS A 12 -42.25 8.42 -19.58
N GLY A 13 -41.21 8.24 -18.77
CA GLY A 13 -41.16 8.64 -17.35
C GLY A 13 -40.08 9.68 -17.00
N GLY A 14 -39.38 10.27 -17.98
CA GLY A 14 -38.32 11.23 -17.68
C GLY A 14 -38.83 12.56 -17.08
N SER A 15 -38.19 13.02 -16.00
CA SER A 15 -38.37 14.36 -15.43
C SER A 15 -38.27 15.46 -16.49
N SER A 16 -39.02 16.55 -16.31
CA SER A 16 -39.00 17.65 -17.28
C SER A 16 -37.59 18.28 -17.35
N PRO A 17 -37.12 18.75 -18.52
CA PRO A 17 -35.81 19.39 -18.64
C PRO A 17 -35.59 20.54 -17.65
N ALA A 18 -36.64 21.31 -17.35
CA ALA A 18 -36.59 22.39 -16.37
C ALA A 18 -36.37 21.88 -14.94
N ALA A 19 -36.97 20.74 -14.56
CA ALA A 19 -36.74 20.14 -13.26
C ALA A 19 -35.30 19.64 -13.10
N GLU A 20 -34.69 19.13 -14.17
CA GLU A 20 -33.28 18.71 -14.18
C GLU A 20 -32.32 19.88 -14.03
N GLU A 21 -32.58 21.01 -14.70
CA GLU A 21 -31.77 22.23 -14.53
C GLU A 21 -31.86 22.81 -13.11
N VAL A 22 -33.06 22.77 -12.50
CA VAL A 22 -33.25 23.18 -11.10
C VAL A 22 -32.47 22.26 -10.16
N ARG A 23 -32.50 20.94 -10.38
CA ARG A 23 -31.70 19.97 -9.61
C ARG A 23 -30.20 20.26 -9.75
N ASP A 24 -29.70 20.49 -10.96
CA ASP A 24 -28.29 20.83 -11.19
C ASP A 24 -27.88 22.15 -10.51
N GLY A 25 -28.74 23.18 -10.60
CA GLY A 25 -28.54 24.45 -9.91
C GLY A 25 -28.51 24.30 -8.39
N ALA A 26 -29.38 23.46 -7.82
CA ALA A 26 -29.41 23.17 -6.39
C ALA A 26 -28.13 22.44 -5.92
N ILE A 27 -27.64 21.45 -6.69
CA ILE A 27 -26.39 20.75 -6.38
C ILE A 27 -25.20 21.72 -6.41
N LEU A 28 -25.14 22.62 -7.40
CA LEU A 28 -24.09 23.64 -7.49
C LEU A 28 -24.15 24.62 -6.31
N ALA A 29 -25.35 25.12 -5.96
CA ALA A 29 -25.53 26.01 -4.82
C ALA A 29 -25.14 25.32 -3.50
N LEU A 30 -25.56 24.07 -3.31
CA LEU A 30 -25.19 23.28 -2.13
C LEU A 30 -23.68 23.06 -2.08
N THR A 31 -23.03 22.73 -3.19
CA THR A 31 -21.57 22.59 -3.27
C THR A 31 -20.86 23.86 -2.78
N ALA A 32 -21.30 25.04 -3.23
CA ALA A 32 -20.73 26.31 -2.78
C ALA A 32 -20.93 26.57 -1.28
N LEU A 33 -22.11 26.23 -0.74
CA LEU A 33 -22.38 26.33 0.70
C LEU A 33 -21.49 25.38 1.51
N LEU A 34 -21.31 24.14 1.03
CA LEU A 34 -20.45 23.13 1.66
C LEU A 34 -18.96 23.50 1.63
N GLN A 35 -18.53 24.34 0.70
CA GLN A 35 -17.16 24.87 0.63
C GLN A 35 -16.96 26.16 1.45
N SER A 36 -18.04 26.81 1.88
CA SER A 36 -17.95 28.10 2.57
C SER A 36 -17.19 27.98 3.89
N ARG A 37 -16.40 29.01 4.23
CA ARG A 37 -15.68 29.06 5.51
C ARG A 37 -16.64 29.39 6.64
N LEU A 38 -16.47 28.69 7.76
CA LEU A 38 -17.23 28.98 8.97
C LEU A 38 -16.62 30.21 9.67
N GLU A 39 -17.35 31.32 9.69
CA GLU A 39 -16.94 32.51 10.43
C GLU A 39 -17.45 32.41 11.88
N ILE A 40 -16.55 32.03 12.80
CA ILE A 40 -16.85 32.03 14.23
C ILE A 40 -16.39 33.35 14.81
N PHE A 41 -17.35 34.18 15.22
CA PHE A 41 -17.09 35.36 16.03
C PHE A 41 -17.38 35.02 17.49
N PRO A 42 -16.36 34.84 18.35
CA PRO A 42 -16.59 34.71 19.78
C PRO A 42 -17.15 36.04 20.26
N THR A 43 -18.47 36.12 20.38
CA THR A 43 -19.13 37.32 20.90
C THR A 43 -18.90 37.35 22.40
N LEU A 44 -18.21 38.40 22.88
CA LEU A 44 -17.97 38.69 24.30
C LEU A 44 -19.26 38.85 25.14
N GLN A 45 -20.44 38.73 24.53
CA GLN A 45 -21.74 38.88 25.16
C GLN A 45 -22.38 37.54 25.58
N SER A 46 -21.79 36.40 25.21
CA SER A 46 -22.24 35.11 25.71
C SER A 46 -21.98 35.01 27.22
N GLN A 47 -23.02 34.81 28.03
CA GLN A 47 -22.92 34.53 29.47
C GLN A 47 -22.33 33.14 29.79
N SER A 48 -21.83 32.43 28.78
CA SER A 48 -21.18 31.13 28.91
C SER A 48 -19.84 31.23 29.63
N THR A 49 -19.57 30.23 30.47
CA THR A 49 -18.31 30.12 31.22
C THR A 49 -17.13 29.65 30.35
N CYS A 50 -17.34 29.17 29.11
CA CYS A 50 -16.26 28.74 28.21
C CYS A 50 -16.60 28.94 26.70
N PRO A 51 -16.43 30.16 26.15
CA PRO A 51 -16.79 30.47 24.75
C PRO A 51 -16.01 29.65 23.71
N VAL A 52 -14.78 29.23 24.03
CA VAL A 52 -13.96 28.40 23.12
C VAL A 52 -14.54 26.99 22.96
N LYS A 53 -15.05 26.39 24.04
CA LYS A 53 -15.68 25.06 23.98
C LYS A 53 -16.95 25.07 23.14
N GLU A 54 -17.74 26.14 23.23
CA GLU A 54 -18.90 26.34 22.35
C GLU A 54 -18.48 26.51 20.89
N ALA A 55 -17.44 27.31 20.62
CA ALA A 55 -16.89 27.46 19.27
C ALA A 55 -16.44 26.12 18.69
N ILE A 56 -15.70 25.30 19.44
CA ILE A 56 -15.31 23.94 19.04
C ILE A 56 -16.55 23.07 18.74
N GLY A 57 -17.58 23.15 19.58
CA GLY A 57 -18.86 22.47 19.35
C GLY A 57 -19.52 22.87 18.02
N VAL A 58 -19.50 24.16 17.67
CA VAL A 58 -20.03 24.66 16.38
C VAL A 58 -19.20 24.15 15.21
N VAL A 59 -17.86 24.09 15.33
CA VAL A 59 -17.00 23.50 14.30
C VAL A 59 -17.36 22.04 14.05
N HIS A 60 -17.52 21.23 15.12
CA HIS A 60 -17.92 19.83 14.99
C HIS A 60 -19.29 19.66 14.32
N GLN A 61 -20.27 20.49 14.69
CA GLN A 61 -21.59 20.48 14.06
C GLN A 61 -21.53 20.87 12.58
N SER A 62 -20.66 21.83 12.22
CA SER A 62 -20.44 22.23 10.84
C SER A 62 -19.90 21.07 10.02
N MET A 63 -18.86 20.38 10.51
CA MET A 63 -18.29 19.20 9.84
C MET A 63 -19.36 18.10 9.64
N GLU A 64 -20.15 17.81 10.68
CA GLU A 64 -21.23 16.81 10.61
C GLU A 64 -22.28 17.18 9.56
N LEU A 65 -22.73 18.44 9.57
CA LEU A 65 -23.74 18.92 8.65
C LEU A 65 -23.25 18.87 7.21
N ARG A 66 -21.99 19.25 6.95
CA ARG A 66 -21.44 19.24 5.59
C ARG A 66 -21.48 17.85 4.98
N MET A 67 -21.05 16.84 5.74
CA MET A 67 -21.08 15.45 5.27
C MET A 67 -22.51 14.96 5.06
N LYS A 68 -23.41 15.17 6.03
CA LYS A 68 -24.82 14.75 5.89
C LYS A 68 -25.51 15.37 4.69
N GLN A 69 -25.34 16.67 4.47
CA GLN A 69 -25.99 17.37 3.35
C GLN A 69 -25.42 16.94 2.01
N ALA A 70 -24.11 16.66 1.93
CA ALA A 70 -23.51 16.10 0.72
C ALA A 70 -24.06 14.71 0.38
N MET A 71 -24.16 13.82 1.38
CA MET A 71 -24.75 12.49 1.22
C MET A 71 -26.21 12.58 0.78
N LEU A 72 -27.03 13.41 1.46
CA LEU A 72 -28.43 13.61 1.08
C LEU A 72 -28.57 14.18 -0.33
N GLY A 73 -27.77 15.19 -0.68
CA GLY A 73 -27.77 15.78 -2.02
C GLY A 73 -27.42 14.77 -3.10
N LEU A 74 -26.49 13.87 -2.83
CA LEU A 74 -26.15 12.75 -3.72
C LEU A 74 -27.33 11.77 -3.85
N THR A 75 -27.91 11.32 -2.74
CA THR A 75 -29.03 10.37 -2.73
C THR A 75 -30.22 10.93 -3.51
N TYR A 76 -30.65 12.16 -3.22
CA TYR A 76 -31.74 12.81 -3.94
C TYR A 76 -31.45 13.01 -5.43
N ARG A 77 -30.18 13.12 -5.82
CA ARG A 77 -29.81 13.24 -7.23
C ARG A 77 -29.92 11.91 -7.97
N CYS A 78 -29.71 10.80 -7.27
CA CYS A 78 -29.68 9.45 -7.81
C CYS A 78 -31.02 8.72 -7.69
N GLU A 79 -31.90 9.14 -6.78
CA GLU A 79 -33.27 8.64 -6.67
C GLU A 79 -34.02 8.83 -8.01
N SER A 80 -34.46 7.71 -8.59
CA SER A 80 -35.36 7.73 -9.74
C SER A 80 -36.80 7.99 -9.29
N ASP A 81 -37.53 8.84 -10.03
CA ASP A 81 -38.94 9.17 -9.75
C ASP A 81 -39.86 7.93 -9.84
N ASP A 82 -39.38 6.82 -10.42
CA ASP A 82 -40.11 5.55 -10.62
C ASP A 82 -39.86 4.50 -9.51
N SER A 83 -38.99 4.77 -8.54
CA SER A 83 -38.52 3.78 -7.55
C SER A 83 -39.53 3.44 -6.44
N SER A 84 -40.67 4.11 -6.36
CA SER A 84 -41.66 3.89 -5.28
C SER A 84 -42.42 2.55 -5.36
N ASN A 85 -42.09 1.64 -6.28
CA ASN A 85 -42.87 0.42 -6.52
C ASN A 85 -42.09 -0.88 -6.77
N ASN A 86 -40.76 -0.93 -6.61
CA ASN A 86 -40.04 -2.17 -6.94
C ASN A 86 -38.97 -2.57 -5.92
N TYR A 87 -39.43 -3.06 -4.76
CA TYR A 87 -38.60 -3.64 -3.68
C TYR A 87 -37.92 -4.98 -4.03
N ASN A 88 -37.92 -5.44 -5.28
CA ASN A 88 -37.54 -6.83 -5.64
C ASN A 88 -36.44 -6.98 -6.71
N SER A 89 -35.65 -5.95 -7.03
CA SER A 89 -34.55 -6.09 -8.00
C SER A 89 -33.18 -6.29 -7.31
N LEU A 90 -33.06 -7.35 -6.51
CA LEU A 90 -31.76 -7.92 -6.13
C LEU A 90 -31.20 -8.68 -7.34
N ASN A 91 -30.51 -7.98 -8.23
CA ASN A 91 -29.60 -8.55 -9.21
C ASN A 91 -28.30 -7.75 -9.15
N ALA A 92 -27.62 -7.82 -8.01
CA ALA A 92 -26.18 -7.62 -7.97
C ALA A 92 -25.55 -8.90 -8.50
N GLY A 93 -24.77 -8.79 -9.58
CA GLY A 93 -23.95 -9.90 -10.06
C GLY A 93 -23.01 -10.38 -8.95
N ASP A 94 -22.82 -11.71 -8.93
CA ASP A 94 -21.95 -12.51 -8.08
C ASP A 94 -21.07 -11.78 -7.04
N GLY A 95 -21.33 -12.09 -5.76
CA GLY A 95 -20.25 -12.39 -4.81
C GLY A 95 -20.00 -11.43 -3.65
N TYR A 96 -20.44 -10.17 -3.70
CA TYR A 96 -20.12 -9.20 -2.63
C TYR A 96 -21.40 -8.64 -1.99
N GLU A 97 -21.77 -9.18 -0.83
CA GLU A 97 -22.81 -8.58 0.01
C GLU A 97 -22.29 -7.25 0.57
N THR A 98 -22.84 -6.13 0.09
CA THR A 98 -22.56 -4.82 0.66
C THR A 98 -23.22 -4.72 2.04
N ILE A 99 -22.41 -4.58 3.10
CA ILE A 99 -22.80 -4.74 4.52
C ILE A 99 -23.72 -3.61 5.05
N SER A 100 -24.31 -2.75 4.22
CA SER A 100 -25.21 -1.71 4.71
C SER A 100 -26.37 -1.41 3.73
N PRO A 101 -27.57 -1.97 3.95
CA PRO A 101 -28.74 -1.83 3.08
C PRO A 101 -29.36 -0.42 3.02
N GLY A 102 -28.60 0.64 3.34
CA GLY A 102 -29.08 2.03 3.33
C GLY A 102 -28.10 3.07 2.75
N LEU A 103 -26.94 2.64 2.23
CA LEU A 103 -25.93 3.53 1.63
C LEU A 103 -25.67 3.22 0.15
N ASN A 104 -26.54 2.44 -0.48
CA ASN A 104 -26.40 2.10 -1.89
C ASN A 104 -26.86 3.26 -2.76
N VAL A 105 -25.93 3.89 -3.48
CA VAL A 105 -26.25 4.95 -4.46
C VAL A 105 -26.68 4.29 -5.78
N GLU A 106 -27.80 3.57 -5.73
CA GLU A 106 -28.40 3.01 -6.93
C GLU A 106 -28.79 4.17 -7.86
N GLY A 107 -28.26 4.19 -9.08
CA GLY A 107 -28.59 5.19 -10.11
C GLY A 107 -27.49 6.19 -10.45
N LEU A 108 -26.42 6.34 -9.64
CA LEU A 108 -25.32 7.24 -9.99
C LEU A 108 -24.69 6.88 -11.35
N SER A 109 -24.44 5.60 -11.59
CA SER A 109 -23.91 5.08 -12.87
C SER A 109 -24.86 5.28 -14.05
N GLN A 110 -26.17 5.44 -13.79
CA GLN A 110 -27.18 5.72 -14.81
C GLN A 110 -27.22 7.20 -15.20
N LEU A 111 -26.65 8.09 -14.37
CA LEU A 111 -26.59 9.50 -14.69
C LEU A 111 -25.60 9.78 -15.84
N PRO A 112 -25.93 10.70 -16.76
CA PRO A 112 -24.96 11.24 -17.71
C PRO A 112 -23.69 11.71 -17.01
N ARG A 113 -22.53 11.49 -17.65
CA ARG A 113 -21.21 11.85 -17.09
C ARG A 113 -21.14 13.25 -16.47
N MET A 114 -21.70 14.26 -17.14
CA MET A 114 -21.68 15.64 -16.64
C MET A 114 -22.38 15.76 -15.28
N LYS A 115 -23.47 15.01 -15.07
CA LYS A 115 -24.23 14.99 -13.83
C LYS A 115 -23.51 14.19 -12.74
N ARG A 116 -22.87 13.06 -13.09
CA ARG A 116 -21.95 12.34 -12.18
C ARG A 116 -20.83 13.26 -11.67
N SER A 117 -20.24 14.05 -12.56
CA SER A 117 -19.19 15.01 -12.18
C SER A 117 -19.69 16.11 -11.23
N LEU A 118 -20.96 16.53 -11.33
CA LEU A 118 -21.58 17.44 -10.35
C LEU A 118 -21.70 16.79 -8.98
N CYS A 119 -22.12 15.52 -8.93
CA CYS A 119 -22.17 14.74 -7.70
C CYS A 119 -20.79 14.61 -7.04
N PHE A 120 -19.73 14.35 -7.82
CA PHE A 120 -18.36 14.25 -7.29
C PHE A 120 -17.88 15.59 -6.73
N LYS A 121 -18.22 16.70 -7.39
CA LYS A 121 -17.92 18.05 -6.89
C LYS A 121 -18.66 18.37 -5.59
N LEU A 122 -19.88 17.88 -5.42
CA LEU A 122 -20.63 18.04 -4.18
C LEU A 122 -19.90 17.38 -3.00
N LEU A 123 -19.48 16.12 -3.18
CA LEU A 123 -18.69 15.39 -2.19
C LEU A 123 -17.34 16.05 -1.94
N GLU A 124 -16.66 16.49 -3.00
CA GLU A 124 -15.39 17.23 -2.89
C GLU A 124 -15.57 18.53 -2.10
N GLY A 125 -16.66 19.26 -2.35
CA GLY A 125 -16.97 20.50 -1.65
C GLY A 125 -17.18 20.31 -0.15
N ALA A 126 -17.81 19.21 0.24
CA ALA A 126 -17.94 18.84 1.65
C ALA A 126 -16.58 18.59 2.31
N LEU A 127 -15.68 17.87 1.62
CA LEU A 127 -14.32 17.61 2.11
C LEU A 127 -13.50 18.89 2.26
N ASP A 128 -13.58 19.80 1.28
CA ASP A 128 -12.91 21.11 1.36
C ASP A 128 -13.39 21.94 2.54
N GLY A 129 -14.70 21.93 2.81
CA GLY A 129 -15.27 22.56 3.98
C GLY A 129 -14.77 21.94 5.29
N VAL A 130 -14.77 20.60 5.40
CA VAL A 130 -14.25 19.90 6.60
C VAL A 130 -12.76 20.18 6.81
N LYS A 131 -11.97 20.27 5.74
CA LYS A 131 -10.56 20.65 5.84
C LYS A 131 -10.40 22.07 6.39
N ALA A 132 -11.21 23.02 5.92
CA ALA A 132 -11.19 24.39 6.44
C ALA A 132 -11.61 24.45 7.91
N ASP A 133 -12.67 23.72 8.27
CA ASP A 133 -13.16 23.60 9.64
C ASP A 133 -12.08 22.99 10.56
N LYS A 134 -11.29 22.01 10.08
CA LYS A 134 -10.18 21.41 10.85
C LYS A 134 -9.06 22.41 11.14
N LEU A 135 -8.70 23.25 10.16
CA LEU A 135 -7.71 24.30 10.38
C LEU A 135 -8.19 25.29 11.45
N GLN A 136 -9.47 25.67 11.40
CA GLN A 136 -10.07 26.54 12.41
C GLN A 136 -10.11 25.89 13.79
N LEU A 137 -10.41 24.58 13.86
CA LEU A 137 -10.33 23.82 15.11
C LEU A 137 -8.93 23.86 15.70
N ASP A 138 -7.90 23.65 14.88
CA ASP A 138 -6.50 23.69 15.31
C ASP A 138 -6.11 25.08 15.85
N GLU A 139 -6.57 26.15 15.20
CA GLU A 139 -6.39 27.53 15.67
C GLU A 139 -7.05 27.77 17.04
N LEU A 140 -8.29 27.30 17.23
CA LEU A 140 -9.01 27.43 18.51
C LEU A 140 -8.32 26.66 19.64
N ILE A 141 -7.84 25.44 19.37
CA ILE A 141 -7.09 24.63 20.33
C ILE A 141 -5.78 25.32 20.73
N GLN A 142 -5.04 25.86 19.76
CA GLN A 142 -3.81 26.60 20.01
C GLN A 142 -4.04 27.82 20.90
N GLN A 143 -5.12 28.58 20.66
CA GLN A 143 -5.48 29.72 21.51
C GLN A 143 -5.78 29.28 22.96
N GLN A 144 -6.48 28.16 23.15
CA GLN A 144 -6.86 27.68 24.48
C GLN A 144 -5.66 27.25 25.34
N SER A 145 -4.67 26.59 24.72
CA SER A 145 -3.46 26.08 25.42
C SER A 145 -2.65 27.17 26.16
N SER A 146 -2.84 28.44 25.79
CA SER A 146 -2.19 29.59 26.45
C SER A 146 -2.87 30.04 27.74
N THR A 147 -4.11 29.61 28.01
CA THR A 147 -4.99 30.24 29.02
C THR A 147 -5.38 29.34 30.19
N THR A 148 -5.39 28.01 30.00
CA THR A 148 -5.84 27.06 31.03
C THR A 148 -5.05 25.74 30.96
N LYS A 149 -4.53 25.25 32.09
CA LYS A 149 -3.80 23.97 32.21
C LYS A 149 -4.70 22.72 32.16
N GLU A 150 -5.95 22.84 31.73
CA GLU A 150 -6.82 21.68 31.55
C GLU A 150 -6.53 21.09 30.17
N ASP A 151 -5.97 19.88 30.19
CA ASP A 151 -5.59 19.10 29.02
C ASP A 151 -6.86 18.52 28.37
N ILE A 152 -7.64 19.40 27.72
CA ILE A 152 -8.75 18.97 26.88
C ILE A 152 -8.13 18.51 25.57
N GLY A 153 -7.74 17.25 25.51
CA GLY A 153 -7.42 16.61 24.24
C GLY A 153 -8.56 16.83 23.24
N CYS A 154 -8.22 17.07 21.98
CA CYS A 154 -9.19 17.23 20.89
C CYS A 154 -9.90 15.90 20.61
N VAL A 155 -10.93 15.59 21.40
CA VAL A 155 -11.73 14.38 21.19
C VAL A 155 -12.88 14.71 20.25
N PHE A 156 -12.84 14.15 19.04
CA PHE A 156 -13.99 14.24 18.12
C PHE A 156 -15.18 13.45 18.69
N PRO A 157 -16.41 14.00 18.62
CA PRO A 157 -17.61 13.28 19.05
C PRO A 157 -17.82 12.00 18.24
N ASN A 158 -18.23 10.91 18.90
CA ASN A 158 -18.57 9.63 18.25
C ASN A 158 -19.64 9.79 17.14
N THR A 159 -20.55 10.75 17.28
CA THR A 159 -21.55 11.05 16.24
C THR A 159 -20.90 11.57 14.97
N LEU A 160 -19.95 12.49 15.09
CA LEU A 160 -19.21 13.04 13.95
C LEU A 160 -18.36 11.96 13.26
N LEU A 161 -17.63 11.15 14.02
CA LEU A 161 -16.82 10.06 13.47
C LEU A 161 -17.68 9.02 12.72
N LYS A 162 -18.87 8.68 13.25
CA LYS A 162 -19.81 7.80 12.56
C LYS A 162 -20.29 8.39 11.23
N GLU A 163 -20.56 9.69 11.18
CA GLU A 163 -21.00 10.34 9.94
C GLU A 163 -19.86 10.49 8.92
N MET A 164 -18.63 10.72 9.38
CA MET A 164 -17.44 10.68 8.53
C MET A 164 -17.21 9.28 7.95
N SER A 165 -17.40 8.23 8.76
CA SER A 165 -17.31 6.84 8.31
C SER A 165 -18.36 6.53 7.26
N LYS A 166 -19.64 6.86 7.50
CA LYS A 166 -20.72 6.72 6.49
C LYS A 166 -20.43 7.48 5.20
N PHE A 167 -19.93 8.71 5.31
CA PHE A 167 -19.55 9.53 4.15
C PHE A 167 -18.45 8.85 3.34
N ALA A 168 -17.45 8.26 4.00
CA ALA A 168 -16.38 7.54 3.34
C ALA A 168 -16.88 6.28 2.63
N SER A 169 -17.71 5.47 3.28
CA SER A 169 -18.34 4.30 2.66
C SER A 169 -19.24 4.67 1.47
N LEU A 170 -19.99 5.77 1.56
CA LEU A 170 -20.80 6.25 0.43
C LEU A 170 -19.93 6.74 -0.73
N THR A 171 -18.84 7.44 -0.43
CA THR A 171 -17.93 7.96 -1.45
C THR A 171 -17.19 6.82 -2.16
N SER A 172 -16.79 5.77 -1.44
CA SER A 172 -16.21 4.56 -2.07
C SER A 172 -17.25 3.77 -2.86
N SER A 173 -18.49 3.70 -2.40
CA SER A 173 -19.56 3.03 -3.14
C SER A 173 -19.83 3.67 -4.51
N CYS A 174 -19.56 4.97 -4.67
CA CYS A 174 -19.65 5.67 -5.95
C CYS A 174 -18.72 5.11 -7.05
N LEU A 175 -17.68 4.37 -6.67
CA LEU A 175 -16.76 3.75 -7.62
C LEU A 175 -17.34 2.47 -8.24
N HIS A 176 -18.30 1.81 -7.59
CA HIS A 176 -18.76 0.48 -8.00
C HIS A 176 -19.33 0.50 -9.42
N GLY A 177 -18.74 -0.31 -10.30
CA GLY A 177 -19.17 -0.43 -11.70
C GLY A 177 -18.85 0.78 -12.58
N GLU A 178 -18.04 1.74 -12.12
CA GLU A 178 -17.57 2.83 -12.96
C GLU A 178 -16.60 2.29 -14.02
N THR A 179 -16.82 2.67 -15.28
CA THR A 179 -16.01 2.22 -16.42
C THR A 179 -15.50 3.38 -17.27
N ASP A 180 -16.04 4.60 -17.11
CA ASP A 180 -15.52 5.79 -17.80
C ASP A 180 -14.21 6.22 -17.12
N PRO A 181 -13.06 6.21 -17.82
CA PRO A 181 -11.76 6.56 -17.23
C PRO A 181 -11.72 7.99 -16.67
N ARG A 182 -12.57 8.90 -17.15
CA ARG A 182 -12.66 10.28 -16.65
C ARG A 182 -13.32 10.32 -15.28
N CYS A 183 -14.42 9.60 -15.12
CA CYS A 183 -15.11 9.46 -13.84
C CYS A 183 -14.24 8.71 -12.85
N LEU A 184 -13.62 7.61 -13.29
CA LEU A 184 -12.71 6.81 -12.48
C LEU A 184 -11.55 7.68 -11.93
N LEU A 185 -10.89 8.46 -12.78
CA LEU A 185 -9.83 9.37 -12.35
C LEU A 185 -10.32 10.43 -11.35
N GLN A 186 -11.52 10.98 -11.54
CA GLN A 186 -12.10 11.96 -10.62
C GLN A 186 -12.39 11.34 -9.25
N LEU A 187 -13.00 10.15 -9.22
CA LEU A 187 -13.32 9.45 -7.99
C LEU A 187 -12.08 8.95 -7.25
N LEU A 188 -11.08 8.40 -7.94
CA LEU A 188 -9.82 7.99 -7.29
C LEU A 188 -9.11 9.17 -6.62
N ARG A 189 -9.09 10.34 -7.28
CA ARG A 189 -8.56 11.57 -6.68
C ARG A 189 -9.40 12.05 -5.49
N LEU A 190 -10.71 11.94 -5.58
CA LEU A 190 -11.63 12.28 -4.49
C LEU A 190 -11.41 11.36 -3.28
N LEU A 191 -11.26 10.05 -3.48
CA LEU A 191 -10.98 9.07 -2.42
C LEU A 191 -9.63 9.32 -1.76
N ASN A 192 -8.59 9.63 -2.54
CA ASN A 192 -7.29 9.97 -1.95
C ASN A 192 -7.37 11.29 -1.14
N LYS A 193 -8.06 12.31 -1.64
CA LYS A 193 -8.32 13.56 -0.90
C LYS A 193 -9.10 13.31 0.38
N MET A 194 -10.07 12.41 0.34
CA MET A 194 -10.85 11.98 1.50
C MET A 194 -9.97 11.30 2.56
N GLN A 195 -9.11 10.36 2.16
CA GLN A 195 -8.13 9.74 3.06
C GLN A 195 -7.22 10.80 3.69
N GLN A 196 -6.67 11.73 2.91
CA GLN A 196 -5.79 12.79 3.43
C GLN A 196 -6.47 13.69 4.49
N ILE A 197 -7.78 13.92 4.38
CA ILE A 197 -8.52 14.83 5.26
C ILE A 197 -9.10 14.10 6.47
N LEU A 198 -9.77 12.97 6.25
CA LEU A 198 -10.55 12.30 7.28
C LEU A 198 -9.70 11.35 8.11
N LEU A 199 -8.80 10.60 7.47
CA LEU A 199 -8.06 9.54 8.14
C LEU A 199 -7.26 10.06 9.34
N PRO A 200 -6.52 11.18 9.28
CA PRO A 200 -5.84 11.74 10.45
C PRO A 200 -6.77 12.04 11.64
N LEU A 201 -8.06 12.33 11.39
CA LEU A 201 -9.04 12.64 12.45
C LEU A 201 -9.43 11.40 13.26
N PHE A 202 -9.40 10.22 12.64
CA PHE A 202 -9.64 8.94 13.32
C PHE A 202 -8.45 8.52 14.19
N PHE A 203 -7.22 8.78 13.75
CA PHE A 203 -6.00 8.41 14.50
C PHE A 203 -5.57 9.42 15.55
N SER A 204 -5.95 10.70 15.41
CA SER A 204 -5.62 11.73 16.40
C SER A 204 -6.48 11.65 17.68
N THR A 205 -7.51 10.81 17.68
CA THR A 205 -8.48 10.71 18.77
C THR A 205 -8.40 9.32 19.38
N PRO A 206 -8.18 9.16 20.70
CA PRO A 206 -8.49 7.91 21.36
C PRO A 206 -10.00 7.72 21.26
N ALA A 207 -10.45 6.94 20.28
CA ALA A 207 -11.87 6.69 20.07
C ALA A 207 -12.43 6.06 21.35
N ILE A 208 -13.47 6.70 21.92
CA ILE A 208 -14.16 6.16 23.10
C ILE A 208 -14.81 4.81 22.76
N ASP A 209 -15.16 4.60 21.49
CA ASP A 209 -15.69 3.35 20.96
C ASP A 209 -14.73 2.77 19.90
N PRO A 210 -14.01 1.67 20.19
CA PRO A 210 -13.04 1.06 19.27
C PRO A 210 -13.69 0.49 18.00
N ARG A 211 -15.03 0.43 17.95
CA ARG A 211 -15.80 0.00 16.77
C ARG A 211 -15.96 1.11 15.74
N ILE A 212 -15.66 2.37 16.07
CA ILE A 212 -15.76 3.48 15.12
C ILE A 212 -14.40 3.68 14.48
N GLN A 213 -14.22 3.04 13.32
CA GLN A 213 -13.01 3.14 12.54
C GLN A 213 -13.29 3.80 11.19
N PHE A 214 -12.22 4.26 10.55
CA PHE A 214 -12.31 4.62 9.14
C PHE A 214 -12.60 3.33 8.33
N PRO A 215 -13.53 3.37 7.35
CA PRO A 215 -13.96 2.18 6.61
C PRO A 215 -12.93 1.76 5.56
N THR A 216 -11.75 1.34 6.03
CA THR A 216 -10.59 1.02 5.19
C THR A 216 -10.89 -0.15 4.26
N VAL A 217 -11.54 -1.19 4.76
CA VAL A 217 -11.89 -2.39 3.99
C VAL A 217 -12.88 -2.03 2.90
N GLU A 218 -13.92 -1.25 3.19
CA GLU A 218 -14.91 -0.84 2.19
C GLU A 218 -14.33 0.11 1.13
N VAL A 219 -13.33 0.93 1.49
CA VAL A 219 -12.58 1.74 0.52
C VAL A 219 -11.71 0.83 -0.35
N PHE A 220 -11.01 -0.13 0.25
CA PHE A 220 -10.18 -1.11 -0.45
C PHE A 220 -10.99 -1.95 -1.44
N ASP A 221 -12.09 -2.56 -1.00
CA ASP A 221 -12.96 -3.41 -1.82
C ASP A 221 -13.53 -2.65 -3.03
N ALA A 222 -13.79 -1.34 -2.87
CA ALA A 222 -14.22 -0.51 -3.98
C ALA A 222 -13.12 -0.30 -5.03
N VAL A 223 -11.86 -0.11 -4.61
CA VAL A 223 -10.75 0.26 -5.51
C VAL A 223 -9.98 -0.94 -6.05
N ALA A 224 -9.88 -2.04 -5.30
CA ALA A 224 -9.09 -3.21 -5.64
C ALA A 224 -9.43 -3.84 -7.01
N PRO A 225 -10.71 -3.92 -7.43
CA PRO A 225 -11.08 -4.46 -8.74
C PRO A 225 -10.49 -3.70 -9.94
N TYR A 226 -10.04 -2.46 -9.73
CA TYR A 226 -9.42 -1.63 -10.77
C TYR A 226 -7.92 -1.89 -10.94
N TYR A 227 -7.33 -2.77 -10.12
CA TYR A 227 -5.91 -3.10 -10.16
C TYR A 227 -5.65 -4.45 -10.89
N PRO A 228 -4.67 -4.51 -11.81
CA PRO A 228 -3.87 -3.41 -12.34
C PRO A 228 -4.62 -2.68 -13.44
N VAL A 229 -4.21 -1.44 -13.74
CA VAL A 229 -4.86 -0.65 -14.78
C VAL A 229 -4.45 -1.15 -16.16
N HIS A 230 -5.35 -1.86 -16.84
CA HIS A 230 -5.26 -2.21 -18.26
C HIS A 230 -6.05 -1.21 -19.11
N PHE A 231 -5.47 -0.04 -19.35
CA PHE A 231 -6.10 1.03 -20.15
C PHE A 231 -5.23 1.42 -21.34
N THR A 232 -5.82 1.46 -22.53
CA THR A 232 -5.19 2.02 -23.73
C THR A 232 -6.04 3.20 -24.21
N PRO A 233 -5.54 4.45 -24.14
CA PRO A 233 -6.31 5.60 -24.57
C PRO A 233 -6.58 5.57 -26.08
N PRO A 234 -7.76 6.06 -26.53
CA PRO A 234 -8.00 6.30 -27.94
C PRO A 234 -6.93 7.23 -28.55
N LYS A 235 -6.50 6.97 -29.79
CA LYS A 235 -5.44 7.73 -30.50
C LYS A 235 -5.65 9.26 -30.52
N ASN A 236 -6.89 9.72 -30.39
CA ASN A 236 -7.26 11.13 -30.39
C ASN A 236 -8.11 11.47 -29.14
N ASP A 237 -7.79 10.95 -27.96
CA ASP A 237 -8.53 11.30 -26.74
C ASP A 237 -8.41 12.81 -26.46
N PRO A 238 -9.51 13.59 -26.56
CA PRO A 238 -9.43 15.04 -26.38
C PRO A 238 -9.11 15.48 -24.95
N HIS A 239 -9.09 14.53 -24.00
CA HIS A 239 -8.78 14.80 -22.60
C HIS A 239 -7.39 14.35 -22.18
N GLY A 240 -6.68 13.60 -23.04
CA GLY A 240 -5.32 13.14 -22.78
C GLY A 240 -5.18 12.27 -21.52
N ILE A 241 -6.22 11.51 -21.14
CA ILE A 241 -6.08 10.59 -20.01
C ILE A 241 -5.18 9.44 -20.44
N THR A 242 -4.15 9.15 -19.65
CA THR A 242 -3.22 8.05 -19.91
C THR A 242 -3.40 6.92 -18.90
N ARG A 243 -2.83 5.74 -19.20
CA ARG A 243 -2.78 4.60 -18.28
C ARG A 243 -2.09 4.99 -16.98
N GLU A 244 -0.98 5.71 -17.10
CA GLU A 244 -0.15 6.16 -15.98
C GLU A 244 -0.91 7.10 -15.06
N MET A 245 -1.74 8.00 -15.59
CA MET A 245 -2.56 8.90 -14.76
C MET A 245 -3.58 8.15 -13.90
N LEU A 246 -4.17 7.08 -14.45
CA LEU A 246 -5.11 6.22 -13.73
C LEU A 246 -4.38 5.36 -12.70
N GLN A 247 -3.26 4.74 -13.09
CA GLN A 247 -2.41 3.96 -12.18
C GLN A 247 -1.94 4.83 -11.01
N ASP A 248 -1.41 6.03 -11.28
CA ASP A 248 -0.92 6.94 -10.24
C ASP A 248 -2.02 7.36 -9.26
N ALA A 249 -3.25 7.58 -9.76
CA ALA A 249 -4.39 7.91 -8.92
C ALA A 249 -4.84 6.70 -8.07
N LEU A 250 -4.85 5.50 -8.65
CA LEU A 250 -5.19 4.27 -7.95
C LEU A 250 -4.17 3.95 -6.84
N ILE A 251 -2.88 4.00 -7.18
CA ILE A 251 -1.78 3.80 -6.23
C ILE A 251 -1.77 4.88 -5.15
N ALA A 252 -2.20 6.12 -5.44
CA ALA A 252 -2.35 7.14 -4.42
C ALA A 252 -3.39 6.75 -3.35
N VAL A 253 -4.50 6.09 -3.74
CA VAL A 253 -5.51 5.61 -2.79
C VAL A 253 -5.00 4.38 -2.01
N LEU A 254 -4.45 3.38 -2.71
CA LEU A 254 -3.89 2.15 -2.14
C LEU A 254 -2.73 2.40 -1.16
N CYS A 255 -1.94 3.45 -1.40
CA CYS A 255 -0.84 3.83 -0.51
C CYS A 255 -1.19 4.97 0.46
N GLU A 256 -2.46 5.38 0.52
CA GLU A 256 -2.93 6.51 1.36
C GLU A 256 -2.05 7.77 1.19
N ARG A 257 -1.61 8.02 -0.04
CA ARG A 257 -0.57 9.00 -0.35
C ARG A 257 -0.97 10.38 0.17
N GLY A 258 -0.14 10.92 1.06
CA GLY A 258 -0.31 12.24 1.67
C GLY A 258 -1.09 12.25 2.98
N ALA A 259 -1.68 11.13 3.41
CA ALA A 259 -2.24 11.01 4.75
C ALA A 259 -1.10 11.01 5.79
N MET A 260 -1.27 11.78 6.86
CA MET A 260 -0.29 11.91 7.94
C MET A 260 -0.93 11.44 9.24
N TYR A 261 -0.33 10.44 9.87
CA TYR A 261 -0.79 9.87 11.13
C TYR A 261 0.15 10.31 12.26
N SER A 262 -0.39 10.64 13.42
CA SER A 262 0.41 10.73 14.64
C SER A 262 0.80 9.32 15.07
N ASP A 263 2.11 9.04 15.20
CA ASP A 263 2.76 7.74 15.47
C ASP A 263 2.44 7.12 16.85
N ASN A 264 1.29 7.47 17.46
CA ASN A 264 0.99 7.25 18.87
C ASN A 264 0.36 5.87 19.18
N SER A 265 0.24 4.95 18.22
CA SER A 265 -0.60 3.73 18.38
C SER A 265 0.14 2.40 18.21
N ILE A 266 1.38 2.26 18.68
CA ILE A 266 2.10 0.95 18.69
C ILE A 266 1.86 0.20 20.04
N GLU A 267 0.69 0.33 20.64
CA GLU A 267 0.37 -0.37 21.89
C GLU A 267 -0.99 -1.08 21.77
N ASP A 268 -0.98 -2.29 21.21
CA ASP A 268 -1.70 -3.46 21.76
C ASP A 268 -1.66 -4.66 20.78
N GLU A 269 -0.58 -5.44 20.81
CA GLU A 269 -0.49 -6.75 20.12
C GLU A 269 -1.37 -7.85 20.76
N ASN A 270 -2.19 -7.53 21.75
CA ASN A 270 -2.95 -8.51 22.55
C ASN A 270 -4.46 -8.55 22.27
N SER A 271 -4.98 -7.84 21.27
CA SER A 271 -6.41 -7.97 20.93
C SER A 271 -6.63 -9.18 20.00
N ASN A 272 -7.26 -10.23 20.52
CA ASN A 272 -7.77 -11.41 19.77
C ASN A 272 -8.93 -11.06 18.80
N GLY A 273 -8.84 -9.95 18.07
CA GLY A 273 -9.78 -9.61 16.99
C GLY A 273 -9.59 -10.52 15.78
N SER A 274 -10.62 -10.68 14.95
CA SER A 274 -10.51 -11.39 13.68
C SER A 274 -9.44 -10.72 12.81
N GLU A 275 -8.50 -11.49 12.26
CA GLU A 275 -7.32 -10.97 11.53
C GLU A 275 -7.68 -10.07 10.33
N ASN A 276 -8.92 -10.16 9.82
CA ASN A 276 -9.37 -9.41 8.64
C ASN A 276 -10.03 -8.06 8.96
N GLU A 277 -10.65 -7.88 10.12
CA GLU A 277 -11.40 -6.63 10.41
C GLU A 277 -10.51 -5.44 10.73
N ASN A 278 -9.24 -5.68 11.08
CA ASN A 278 -8.26 -4.65 11.43
C ASN A 278 -7.16 -4.46 10.36
N ALA A 279 -7.36 -5.00 9.16
CA ALA A 279 -6.37 -4.90 8.10
C ALA A 279 -6.20 -3.44 7.64
N THR A 280 -4.95 -2.97 7.61
CA THR A 280 -4.66 -1.61 7.13
C THR A 280 -4.67 -1.56 5.60
N MET A 281 -4.91 -0.37 5.04
CA MET A 281 -4.89 -0.18 3.57
C MET A 281 -3.55 -0.60 2.97
N ALA A 282 -2.45 -0.36 3.70
CA ALA A 282 -1.12 -0.78 3.31
C ALA A 282 -0.99 -2.31 3.28
N GLU A 283 -1.48 -3.03 4.29
CA GLU A 283 -1.41 -4.50 4.30
C GLU A 283 -2.28 -5.11 3.19
N LEU A 284 -3.52 -4.65 3.03
CA LEU A 284 -4.44 -5.10 1.98
C LEU A 284 -3.84 -4.87 0.58
N SER A 285 -3.33 -3.66 0.33
CA SER A 285 -2.69 -3.32 -0.94
C SER A 285 -1.43 -4.12 -1.20
N ALA A 286 -0.60 -4.32 -0.17
CA ALA A 286 0.63 -5.08 -0.31
C ALA A 286 0.35 -6.57 -0.62
N ARG A 287 -0.68 -7.16 -0.01
CA ARG A 287 -1.13 -8.53 -0.32
C ARG A 287 -1.63 -8.63 -1.76
N MET A 288 -2.48 -7.69 -2.20
CA MET A 288 -2.94 -7.65 -3.59
C MET A 288 -1.79 -7.55 -4.60
N PHE A 289 -0.77 -6.74 -4.32
CA PHE A 289 0.41 -6.67 -5.17
C PHE A 289 1.24 -7.96 -5.12
N LEU A 290 1.33 -8.60 -3.95
CA LEU A 290 2.06 -9.85 -3.77
C LEU A 290 1.40 -11.02 -4.50
N GLU A 291 0.07 -11.08 -4.52
CA GLU A 291 -0.71 -12.06 -5.28
C GLU A 291 -0.43 -11.98 -6.78
N ARG A 292 -0.16 -10.79 -7.32
CA ARG A 292 0.28 -10.69 -8.74
C ARG A 292 1.73 -11.11 -8.95
N LEU A 293 2.59 -10.90 -7.96
CA LEU A 293 3.99 -11.26 -8.05
C LEU A 293 4.20 -12.78 -7.95
N ASP A 294 3.42 -13.45 -7.11
CA ASP A 294 3.51 -14.88 -6.81
C ASP A 294 2.10 -15.47 -6.68
N PRO A 295 1.38 -15.63 -7.81
CA PRO A 295 -0.01 -16.04 -7.80
C PRO A 295 -0.19 -17.45 -7.21
N PRO A 296 -1.25 -17.67 -6.40
CA PRO A 296 -1.51 -18.97 -5.82
C PRO A 296 -1.74 -20.02 -6.92
N LYS A 297 -0.87 -21.02 -6.96
CA LYS A 297 -0.85 -22.07 -8.02
C LYS A 297 -2.11 -22.94 -8.08
N PHE A 298 -3.07 -22.78 -7.16
CA PHE A 298 -4.21 -23.68 -6.97
C PHE A 298 -5.58 -22.98 -6.92
N THR A 299 -5.66 -21.67 -7.15
CA THR A 299 -6.96 -20.99 -7.27
C THR A 299 -7.40 -21.04 -8.73
N ASN A 300 -8.53 -21.70 -8.99
CA ASN A 300 -9.14 -21.81 -10.33
C ASN A 300 -9.60 -20.46 -10.92
N ASP A 301 -9.57 -19.39 -10.11
CA ASP A 301 -10.05 -18.05 -10.48
C ASP A 301 -8.94 -17.14 -11.04
N TYR A 302 -7.72 -17.65 -11.24
CA TYR A 302 -6.65 -16.90 -11.88
C TYR A 302 -6.87 -16.88 -13.40
N ASP A 303 -7.36 -15.75 -13.94
CA ASP A 303 -7.38 -15.51 -15.37
C ASP A 303 -5.93 -15.33 -15.86
N PRO A 304 -5.37 -16.29 -16.62
CA PRO A 304 -3.99 -16.21 -17.04
C PRO A 304 -3.81 -15.02 -18.00
N PRO A 305 -2.66 -14.32 -17.93
CA PRO A 305 -2.39 -13.19 -18.80
C PRO A 305 -2.43 -13.60 -20.27
N SER A 306 -2.83 -12.66 -21.12
CA SER A 306 -2.99 -12.86 -22.56
C SER A 306 -1.72 -13.32 -23.29
N SER A 307 -0.54 -13.08 -22.70
CA SER A 307 0.75 -13.59 -23.15
C SER A 307 1.76 -13.67 -22.00
N PRO A 308 2.83 -14.50 -22.13
CA PRO A 308 3.91 -14.56 -21.14
C PRO A 308 4.67 -13.23 -20.94
N GLU A 309 4.73 -12.39 -21.97
CA GLU A 309 5.38 -11.06 -21.89
C GLU A 309 4.54 -10.10 -21.04
N SER A 310 3.22 -10.19 -21.16
CA SER A 310 2.27 -9.45 -20.31
C SER A 310 2.39 -9.87 -18.84
N GLU A 311 2.66 -11.16 -18.56
CA GLU A 311 2.84 -11.64 -17.18
C GLU A 311 4.07 -11.03 -16.50
N GLU A 312 5.20 -10.97 -17.21
CA GLU A 312 6.42 -10.38 -16.65
C GLU A 312 6.26 -8.88 -16.42
N GLU A 313 5.61 -8.16 -17.35
CA GLU A 313 5.30 -6.74 -17.19
C GLU A 313 4.41 -6.49 -15.95
N ASP A 314 3.37 -7.30 -15.77
CA ASP A 314 2.49 -7.23 -14.60
C ASP A 314 3.25 -7.50 -13.28
N LYS A 315 4.16 -8.50 -13.25
CA LYS A 315 5.03 -8.76 -12.09
C LYS A 315 5.99 -7.60 -11.81
N VAL A 316 6.52 -6.96 -12.86
CA VAL A 316 7.40 -5.79 -12.74
C VAL A 316 6.63 -4.57 -12.20
N ASP A 317 5.42 -4.34 -12.69
CA ASP A 317 4.53 -3.26 -12.22
C ASP A 317 4.13 -3.49 -10.75
N ALA A 318 3.75 -4.72 -10.38
CA ALA A 318 3.43 -5.07 -8.99
C ALA A 318 4.61 -4.84 -8.04
N LEU A 319 5.83 -5.17 -8.47
CA LEU A 319 7.03 -4.92 -7.68
C LEU A 319 7.36 -3.41 -7.57
N ARG A 320 7.12 -2.63 -8.62
CA ARG A 320 7.24 -1.16 -8.56
C ARG A 320 6.24 -0.60 -7.55
N ASP A 321 5.01 -1.10 -7.55
CA ASP A 321 3.95 -0.58 -6.70
C ASP A 321 4.15 -1.00 -5.23
N LEU A 322 4.65 -2.22 -4.97
CA LEU A 322 5.21 -2.62 -3.67
C LEU A 322 6.35 -1.70 -3.21
N SER A 323 7.23 -1.29 -4.13
CA SER A 323 8.32 -0.36 -3.81
C SER A 323 7.78 1.02 -3.41
N ILE A 324 6.75 1.52 -4.10
CA ILE A 324 6.12 2.81 -3.77
C ILE A 324 5.48 2.75 -2.36
N LEU A 325 4.83 1.63 -2.04
CA LEU A 325 4.15 1.43 -0.77
C LEU A 325 5.12 1.26 0.41
N LEU A 326 6.10 0.37 0.24
CA LEU A 326 6.96 -0.11 1.33
C LEU A 326 8.31 0.62 1.44
N LEU A 327 8.73 1.34 0.39
CA LEU A 327 9.99 2.07 0.32
C LEU A 327 9.76 3.53 -0.13
N PRO A 328 9.01 4.33 0.64
CA PRO A 328 8.71 5.71 0.25
C PRO A 328 10.00 6.52 0.11
N SER A 329 10.08 7.31 -0.96
CA SER A 329 11.28 8.12 -1.26
C SER A 329 11.48 9.32 -0.32
N SER A 330 10.43 9.70 0.43
CA SER A 330 10.47 10.81 1.39
C SER A 330 10.60 10.30 2.82
N SER A 331 11.56 10.84 3.57
CA SER A 331 11.81 10.52 4.99
C SER A 331 10.69 10.92 5.95
N THR A 332 9.55 11.40 5.45
CA THR A 332 8.44 11.95 6.23
C THR A 332 7.23 11.03 6.35
N SER A 333 7.17 9.92 5.60
CA SER A 333 6.04 8.97 5.66
C SER A 333 6.46 7.68 6.36
N ASN A 334 5.95 7.46 7.57
CA ASN A 334 6.09 6.20 8.32
C ASN A 334 5.16 5.10 7.75
N THR A 335 5.18 4.80 6.45
CA THR A 335 4.32 3.72 5.89
C THR A 335 4.68 2.33 6.42
N GLY A 336 5.87 2.16 7.00
CA GLY A 336 6.28 0.91 7.66
C GLY A 336 5.62 0.64 9.03
N ALA A 337 4.80 1.55 9.56
CA ALA A 337 4.27 1.44 10.93
C ALA A 337 3.19 0.37 11.13
N HIS A 338 2.61 -0.19 10.06
CA HIS A 338 1.44 -1.07 10.17
C HIS A 338 1.57 -2.43 9.49
N ILE A 339 2.79 -2.90 9.28
CA ILE A 339 3.03 -4.20 8.66
C ILE A 339 3.28 -5.24 9.75
N THR A 340 2.62 -6.40 9.63
CA THR A 340 2.77 -7.51 10.56
C THR A 340 4.02 -8.37 10.25
N VAL A 341 4.57 -9.00 11.29
CA VAL A 341 5.67 -9.97 11.17
C VAL A 341 5.28 -11.13 10.24
N ALA A 342 4.04 -11.60 10.31
CA ALA A 342 3.51 -12.68 9.48
C ALA A 342 3.54 -12.30 7.99
N PHE A 343 3.00 -11.14 7.63
CA PHE A 343 3.04 -10.64 6.25
C PHE A 343 4.48 -10.47 5.75
N VAL A 344 5.40 -9.94 6.56
CA VAL A 344 6.80 -9.77 6.14
C VAL A 344 7.50 -11.12 5.86
N SER A 345 7.18 -12.16 6.62
CA SER A 345 7.69 -13.52 6.36
C SER A 345 7.13 -14.10 5.05
N GLU A 346 5.86 -13.83 4.77
CA GLU A 346 5.20 -14.20 3.51
C GLU A 346 5.84 -13.46 2.33
N LEU A 347 5.92 -12.13 2.39
CA LEU A 347 6.58 -11.27 1.39
C LEU A 347 7.98 -11.77 1.06
N SER A 348 8.78 -12.08 2.09
CA SER A 348 10.13 -12.61 1.91
C SER A 348 10.16 -13.93 1.14
N SER A 349 9.24 -14.83 1.47
CA SER A 349 9.12 -16.14 0.82
C SER A 349 8.69 -15.99 -0.64
N SER A 350 7.72 -15.11 -0.90
CA SER A 350 7.20 -14.85 -2.24
C SER A 350 8.21 -14.17 -3.15
N LEU A 351 9.00 -13.22 -2.63
CA LEU A 351 10.12 -12.62 -3.39
C LEU A 351 11.18 -13.64 -3.76
N ALA A 352 11.52 -14.56 -2.86
CA ALA A 352 12.47 -15.63 -3.16
C ALA A 352 11.94 -16.58 -4.25
N ARG A 353 10.65 -16.92 -4.22
CA ARG A 353 9.99 -17.74 -5.26
C ARG A 353 9.93 -17.01 -6.61
N ALA A 354 9.49 -15.75 -6.62
CA ALA A 354 9.43 -14.93 -7.83
C ALA A 354 10.82 -14.72 -8.45
N HIS A 355 11.86 -14.55 -7.62
CA HIS A 355 13.25 -14.49 -8.10
C HIS A 355 13.69 -15.80 -8.74
N GLU A 356 13.39 -16.93 -8.10
CA GLU A 356 13.72 -18.26 -8.62
C GLU A 356 13.02 -18.58 -9.94
N GLU A 357 11.72 -18.29 -10.02
CA GLU A 357 10.94 -18.44 -11.24
C GLU A 357 11.53 -17.59 -12.37
N ALA A 358 11.82 -16.31 -12.11
CA ALA A 358 12.41 -15.40 -13.09
C ALA A 358 13.82 -15.80 -13.55
N VAL A 359 14.59 -16.52 -12.73
CA VAL A 359 15.90 -17.08 -13.14
C VAL A 359 15.73 -18.35 -13.97
N SER A 360 14.63 -19.09 -13.77
CA SER A 360 14.36 -20.36 -14.45
C SER A 360 13.76 -20.21 -15.85
N THR A 361 13.13 -19.06 -16.14
CA THR A 361 12.53 -18.78 -17.44
C THR A 361 13.62 -18.47 -18.48
N ASP A 362 13.86 -19.44 -19.36
CA ASP A 362 15.00 -19.49 -20.31
C ASP A 362 14.88 -18.53 -21.52
N LYS A 363 14.24 -17.35 -21.34
CA LYS A 363 13.97 -16.42 -22.45
C LYS A 363 14.95 -15.24 -22.48
N THR A 364 15.40 -14.97 -23.70
CA THR A 364 16.24 -13.84 -24.21
C THR A 364 16.35 -12.61 -23.31
N THR A 365 17.60 -12.17 -23.06
CA THR A 365 18.14 -10.87 -22.55
C THR A 365 17.35 -10.02 -21.54
N ASP A 366 16.03 -9.88 -21.67
CA ASP A 366 15.17 -9.04 -20.83
C ASP A 366 14.59 -9.78 -19.62
N ALA A 367 14.50 -11.12 -19.59
CA ALA A 367 14.03 -11.89 -18.41
C ALA A 367 14.92 -11.71 -17.15
N ASN A 368 16.16 -11.28 -17.33
CA ASN A 368 17.03 -10.86 -16.22
C ASN A 368 16.54 -9.58 -15.52
N SER A 369 15.61 -8.83 -16.13
CA SER A 369 15.02 -7.60 -15.59
C SER A 369 14.22 -7.90 -14.32
N LEU A 370 13.29 -8.85 -14.34
CA LEU A 370 12.47 -9.17 -13.16
C LEU A 370 13.33 -9.69 -12.00
N ALA A 371 14.19 -10.68 -12.25
CA ALA A 371 15.09 -11.22 -11.22
C ALA A 371 16.00 -10.13 -10.61
N SER A 372 16.51 -9.20 -11.44
CA SER A 372 17.30 -8.06 -10.97
C SER A 372 16.47 -7.09 -10.12
N ARG A 373 15.26 -6.75 -10.56
CA ARG A 373 14.36 -5.86 -9.82
C ARG A 373 13.94 -6.46 -8.49
N VAL A 374 13.61 -7.75 -8.44
CA VAL A 374 13.25 -8.46 -7.20
C VAL A 374 14.40 -8.39 -6.20
N ARG A 375 15.64 -8.67 -6.64
CA ARG A 375 16.83 -8.56 -5.77
C ARG A 375 17.06 -7.14 -5.26
N LYS A 376 16.87 -6.13 -6.12
CA LYS A 376 17.02 -4.72 -5.76
C LYS A 376 15.98 -4.29 -4.73
N PHE A 377 14.72 -4.66 -4.94
CA PHE A 377 13.64 -4.39 -3.99
C PHE A 377 13.91 -5.09 -2.65
N ALA A 378 14.17 -6.40 -2.66
CA ALA A 378 14.41 -7.18 -1.45
C ALA A 378 15.59 -6.64 -0.64
N SER A 379 16.68 -6.24 -1.30
CA SER A 379 17.84 -5.66 -0.62
C SER A 379 17.54 -4.28 -0.06
N SER A 380 16.82 -3.44 -0.81
CA SER A 380 16.40 -2.11 -0.33
C SER A 380 15.48 -2.21 0.89
N PHE A 381 14.54 -3.16 0.88
CA PHE A 381 13.63 -3.44 1.99
C PHE A 381 14.34 -4.05 3.19
N ALA A 382 15.27 -4.99 2.99
CA ALA A 382 16.11 -5.49 4.07
C ALA A 382 16.95 -4.36 4.71
N ASN A 383 17.46 -3.42 3.91
CA ASN A 383 18.22 -2.29 4.39
C ASN A 383 17.35 -1.27 5.15
N SER A 384 16.10 -1.03 4.73
CA SER A 384 15.17 -0.15 5.47
C SER A 384 14.74 -0.74 6.80
N LEU A 385 14.72 -2.07 6.94
CA LEU A 385 14.44 -2.77 8.19
C LEU A 385 15.70 -3.00 9.05
N ALA A 386 16.90 -2.70 8.55
CA ALA A 386 18.14 -3.09 9.23
C ALA A 386 18.21 -2.46 10.64
N PRO A 387 18.51 -3.24 11.69
CA PRO A 387 18.53 -2.75 13.06
C PRO A 387 19.61 -1.67 13.23
N VAL A 388 19.19 -0.49 13.67
CA VAL A 388 20.09 0.61 14.00
C VAL A 388 20.55 0.43 15.45
N SER A 389 21.86 0.53 15.70
CA SER A 389 22.41 0.52 17.07
C SER A 389 22.04 1.81 17.80
N VAL A 390 20.82 1.88 18.34
CA VAL A 390 20.37 2.97 19.20
C VAL A 390 20.42 2.51 20.65
N SER A 391 21.04 3.29 21.51
CA SER A 391 21.07 3.07 22.95
C SER A 391 19.68 3.34 23.54
N ASN A 392 19.14 2.33 24.24
CA ASN A 392 17.94 2.32 25.09
C ASN A 392 16.58 2.14 24.42
N GLY A 393 16.10 0.89 24.43
CA GLY A 393 14.74 0.54 24.90
C GLY A 393 13.52 0.89 24.04
N ASP A 394 13.68 1.62 22.94
CA ASP A 394 12.56 2.08 22.11
C ASP A 394 11.79 0.90 21.50
N VAL A 395 10.47 0.84 21.74
CA VAL A 395 9.54 -0.19 21.25
C VAL A 395 9.60 -0.28 19.72
N LYS A 396 9.75 0.86 19.05
CA LYS A 396 9.85 0.94 17.59
C LYS A 396 11.06 0.16 17.05
N VAL A 397 12.21 0.24 17.75
CA VAL A 397 13.43 -0.48 17.38
C VAL A 397 13.24 -2.00 17.51
N ARG A 398 12.50 -2.45 18.53
CA ARG A 398 12.18 -3.88 18.70
C ARG A 398 11.30 -4.39 17.57
N HIS A 399 10.23 -3.67 17.23
CA HIS A 399 9.33 -4.06 16.13
C HIS A 399 10.07 -4.15 14.81
N THR A 400 10.82 -3.12 14.43
CA THR A 400 11.62 -3.13 13.19
C THR A 400 12.63 -4.29 13.17
N THR A 401 13.21 -4.65 14.31
CA THR A 401 14.09 -5.82 14.43
C THR A 401 13.34 -7.12 14.17
N LEU A 402 12.13 -7.29 14.70
CA LEU A 402 11.30 -8.47 14.43
C LEU A 402 10.90 -8.58 12.96
N LEU A 403 10.54 -7.46 12.33
CA LEU A 403 10.27 -7.42 10.89
C LEU A 403 11.52 -7.78 10.08
N TRP A 404 12.68 -7.26 10.46
CA TRP A 404 13.96 -7.63 9.81
C TRP A 404 14.28 -9.11 9.97
N GLU A 405 14.05 -9.69 11.14
CA GLU A 405 14.26 -11.12 11.37
C GLU A 405 13.32 -11.95 10.49
N ALA A 406 12.03 -11.63 10.49
CA ALA A 406 11.05 -12.30 9.63
C ALA A 406 11.42 -12.21 8.14
N PHE A 407 11.92 -11.05 7.70
CA PHE A 407 12.32 -10.86 6.32
C PHE A 407 13.62 -11.60 5.98
N VAL A 408 14.71 -11.31 6.70
CA VAL A 408 16.08 -11.73 6.35
C VAL A 408 16.44 -13.08 6.95
N HIS A 409 16.16 -13.29 8.25
CA HIS A 409 16.58 -14.50 8.94
C HIS A 409 15.87 -15.73 8.36
N ASP A 410 14.56 -15.65 8.14
CA ASP A 410 13.78 -16.78 7.65
C ASP A 410 14.08 -17.10 6.19
N ALA A 411 14.21 -16.10 5.31
CA ALA A 411 14.68 -16.32 3.95
C ALA A 411 16.07 -16.97 3.92
N THR A 412 17.02 -16.44 4.70
CA THR A 412 18.38 -16.98 4.75
C THR A 412 18.36 -18.44 5.19
N ARG A 413 17.61 -18.77 6.25
CA ARG A 413 17.49 -20.13 6.76
C ARG A 413 16.94 -21.09 5.72
N LYS A 414 15.87 -20.68 5.01
CA LYS A 414 15.23 -21.48 3.95
C LYS A 414 16.21 -21.71 2.78
N LEU A 415 16.82 -20.65 2.25
CA LEU A 415 17.65 -20.70 1.04
C LEU A 415 19.02 -21.34 1.26
N VAL A 416 19.59 -21.27 2.48
CA VAL A 416 20.86 -21.94 2.80
C VAL A 416 20.77 -23.46 2.73
N SER A 417 19.58 -24.03 2.91
CA SER A 417 19.38 -25.48 2.73
C SER A 417 19.70 -25.93 1.30
N ASN A 418 19.35 -25.12 0.30
CA ASN A 418 19.65 -25.36 -1.13
C ASN A 418 21.15 -25.29 -1.41
N LEU A 419 21.88 -24.37 -0.77
CA LEU A 419 23.34 -24.26 -0.88
C LEU A 419 24.06 -25.50 -0.34
N SER A 420 23.47 -26.16 0.66
CA SER A 420 24.07 -27.33 1.32
C SER A 420 23.75 -28.63 0.59
N SER A 421 22.54 -28.74 0.01
CA SER A 421 22.05 -29.97 -0.63
C SER A 421 22.47 -30.08 -2.09
N SER A 422 22.33 -28.99 -2.85
CA SER A 422 22.46 -29.00 -4.31
C SER A 422 22.83 -27.62 -4.87
N PRO A 423 23.99 -27.03 -4.49
CA PRO A 423 24.39 -25.69 -4.91
C PRO A 423 24.49 -25.54 -6.44
N GLN A 424 24.75 -26.63 -7.15
CA GLN A 424 24.87 -26.70 -8.61
C GLN A 424 23.53 -26.70 -9.34
N SER A 425 22.43 -27.03 -8.65
CA SER A 425 21.07 -27.01 -9.21
C SER A 425 20.62 -25.59 -9.54
N MET A 426 19.56 -25.46 -10.33
CA MET A 426 18.95 -24.15 -10.62
C MET A 426 18.53 -23.44 -9.32
N HIS A 427 17.83 -24.15 -8.41
CA HIS A 427 17.45 -23.65 -7.09
C HIS A 427 18.66 -23.19 -6.26
N GLY A 428 19.75 -23.96 -6.26
CA GLY A 428 20.99 -23.62 -5.53
C GLY A 428 21.68 -22.37 -6.08
N ARG A 429 21.77 -22.24 -7.41
CA ARG A 429 22.34 -21.06 -8.08
C ARG A 429 21.47 -19.82 -7.87
N SER A 430 20.14 -19.96 -7.99
CA SER A 430 19.19 -18.89 -7.72
C SER A 430 19.29 -18.41 -6.26
N SER A 431 19.27 -19.35 -5.31
CA SER A 431 19.45 -19.08 -3.87
C SER A 431 20.76 -18.35 -3.59
N THR A 432 21.86 -18.75 -4.24
CA THR A 432 23.16 -18.06 -4.15
C THR A 432 23.05 -16.62 -4.62
N ALA A 433 22.44 -16.39 -5.79
CA ALA A 433 22.30 -15.06 -6.37
C ALA A 433 21.40 -14.14 -5.54
N TYR A 434 20.29 -14.67 -5.00
CA TYR A 434 19.39 -13.92 -4.13
C TYR A 434 20.08 -13.51 -2.82
N LEU A 435 20.69 -14.47 -2.11
CA LEU A 435 21.41 -14.20 -0.86
C LEU A 435 22.61 -13.28 -1.07
N ALA A 436 23.34 -13.43 -2.17
CA ALA A 436 24.45 -12.55 -2.51
C ALA A 436 23.99 -11.11 -2.73
N ALA A 437 22.84 -10.88 -3.38
CA ALA A 437 22.29 -9.52 -3.54
C ALA A 437 21.82 -8.94 -2.20
N LEU A 438 21.09 -9.72 -1.39
CA LEU A 438 20.70 -9.32 -0.03
C LEU A 438 21.92 -8.92 0.81
N ALA A 439 23.01 -9.69 0.73
CA ALA A 439 24.25 -9.39 1.43
C ALA A 439 24.96 -8.13 0.90
N ALA A 440 24.86 -7.83 -0.39
CA ALA A 440 25.53 -6.70 -1.02
C ALA A 440 24.88 -5.35 -0.67
N GLU A 441 23.55 -5.30 -0.67
CA GLU A 441 22.80 -4.04 -0.59
C GLU A 441 21.87 -3.95 0.64
N GLY A 442 21.63 -5.06 1.36
CA GLY A 442 20.72 -5.13 2.51
C GLY A 442 21.23 -4.54 3.82
N GLY A 443 22.38 -3.87 3.80
CA GLY A 443 23.00 -3.28 5.00
C GLY A 443 23.90 -4.25 5.78
N LEU A 444 24.67 -3.70 6.72
CA LEU A 444 25.70 -4.44 7.46
C LEU A 444 25.16 -5.61 8.32
N PRO A 445 24.01 -5.48 9.03
CA PRO A 445 23.41 -6.61 9.73
C PRO A 445 23.04 -7.77 8.79
N THR A 446 22.44 -7.46 7.64
CA THR A 446 22.06 -8.43 6.60
C THR A 446 23.28 -9.13 6.03
N LEU A 447 24.33 -8.38 5.68
CA LEU A 447 25.61 -8.95 5.22
C LEU A 447 26.14 -9.97 6.23
N ARG A 448 26.27 -9.60 7.50
CA ARG A 448 26.80 -10.49 8.54
C ARG A 448 25.95 -11.75 8.69
N LYS A 449 24.62 -11.59 8.72
CA LYS A 449 23.69 -12.71 8.86
C LYS A 449 23.80 -13.71 7.71
N VAL A 450 23.85 -13.21 6.48
CA VAL A 450 23.98 -14.06 5.28
C VAL A 450 25.34 -14.76 5.27
N LEU A 451 26.44 -14.05 5.53
CA LEU A 451 27.78 -14.66 5.56
C LEU A 451 27.88 -15.75 6.63
N ASP A 452 27.39 -15.46 7.85
CA ASP A 452 27.45 -16.40 8.98
C ASP A 452 26.64 -17.68 8.71
N ALA A 453 25.55 -17.59 7.93
CA ALA A 453 24.73 -18.75 7.59
C ALA A 453 25.24 -19.52 6.36
N SER A 454 25.70 -18.81 5.32
CA SER A 454 26.00 -19.41 4.01
C SER A 454 27.45 -19.93 3.89
N LEU A 455 28.45 -19.18 4.37
CA LEU A 455 29.85 -19.55 4.15
C LEU A 455 30.26 -20.88 4.80
N PRO A 456 29.87 -21.20 6.05
CA PRO A 456 30.21 -22.50 6.63
C PRO A 456 29.73 -23.68 5.79
N ARG A 457 28.53 -23.60 5.21
CA ARG A 457 27.96 -24.67 4.39
C ARG A 457 28.73 -24.89 3.09
N LEU A 458 29.13 -23.82 2.42
CA LEU A 458 29.93 -23.91 1.21
C LEU A 458 31.34 -24.45 1.49
N LEU A 459 31.94 -24.05 2.62
CA LEU A 459 33.24 -24.56 3.06
C LEU A 459 33.19 -26.05 3.46
N ASP A 460 32.09 -26.49 4.08
CA ASP A 460 31.85 -27.90 4.39
C ASP A 460 31.80 -28.75 3.12
N LEU A 461 31.19 -28.24 2.04
CA LEU A 461 31.16 -28.94 0.75
C LEU A 461 32.54 -29.10 0.13
N LEU A 462 33.39 -28.07 0.20
CA LEU A 462 34.78 -28.16 -0.26
C LEU A 462 35.64 -29.10 0.60
N SER A 463 35.19 -29.44 1.82
CA SER A 463 35.92 -30.32 2.73
C SER A 463 35.61 -31.79 2.53
N LYS A 464 34.52 -32.13 1.83
CA LYS A 464 34.06 -33.51 1.62
C LYS A 464 34.61 -34.14 0.33
N HIS A 465 35.42 -33.41 -0.43
CA HIS A 465 35.87 -33.81 -1.78
C HIS A 465 37.09 -34.74 -1.79
N ASP A 466 37.64 -35.12 -0.64
CA ASP A 466 38.91 -35.87 -0.59
C ASP A 466 38.88 -37.26 -1.27
N ASP A 467 37.72 -37.83 -1.68
CA ASP A 467 37.64 -39.24 -2.14
C ASP A 467 36.66 -39.59 -3.32
N SER A 468 36.03 -38.67 -4.09
CA SER A 468 35.00 -39.10 -5.09
C SER A 468 34.83 -38.33 -6.42
N SER A 469 34.15 -39.03 -7.35
CA SER A 469 33.85 -38.86 -8.79
C SER A 469 33.56 -37.47 -9.39
N SER A 470 33.59 -37.38 -10.74
CA SER A 470 33.32 -36.17 -11.56
C SER A 470 31.98 -35.45 -11.33
N ALA A 471 30.97 -36.10 -10.76
CA ALA A 471 29.71 -35.44 -10.38
C ALA A 471 29.87 -34.47 -9.19
N ASP A 472 30.98 -34.57 -8.45
CA ASP A 472 31.32 -33.67 -7.35
C ASP A 472 32.01 -32.40 -7.84
N ASP A 473 32.56 -32.38 -9.06
CA ASP A 473 33.25 -31.22 -9.62
C ASP A 473 32.29 -30.05 -9.90
N GLU A 474 31.08 -30.32 -10.41
CA GLU A 474 30.07 -29.29 -10.61
C GLU A 474 29.57 -28.69 -9.30
N LYS A 475 29.43 -29.54 -8.26
CA LYS A 475 29.06 -29.12 -6.90
C LYS A 475 30.14 -28.22 -6.31
N MET A 476 31.41 -28.60 -6.43
CA MET A 476 32.54 -27.77 -6.02
C MET A 476 32.60 -26.46 -6.78
N ALA A 477 32.48 -26.50 -8.11
CA ALA A 477 32.50 -25.29 -8.94
C ALA A 477 31.35 -24.35 -8.57
N ALA A 478 30.16 -24.87 -8.26
CA ALA A 478 29.05 -24.08 -7.74
C ALA A 478 29.35 -23.51 -6.35
N ALA A 479 29.95 -24.28 -5.44
CA ALA A 479 30.33 -23.81 -4.12
C ALA A 479 31.40 -22.71 -4.17
N ILE A 480 32.44 -22.86 -5.01
CA ILE A 480 33.47 -21.84 -5.24
C ILE A 480 32.85 -20.57 -5.82
N ARG A 481 31.93 -20.70 -6.81
CA ARG A 481 31.19 -19.55 -7.36
C ARG A 481 30.35 -18.85 -6.29
N GLY A 482 29.71 -19.60 -5.40
CA GLY A 482 28.98 -19.04 -4.27
C GLY A 482 29.87 -18.27 -3.31
N ILE A 483 31.01 -18.82 -2.92
CA ILE A 483 32.00 -18.13 -2.06
C ILE A 483 32.47 -16.84 -2.74
N ALA A 484 32.81 -16.88 -4.03
CA ALA A 484 33.22 -15.71 -4.80
C ALA A 484 32.13 -14.64 -4.86
N ALA A 485 30.87 -15.04 -5.06
CA ALA A 485 29.73 -14.14 -5.04
C ALA A 485 29.60 -13.43 -3.67
N PHE A 486 29.68 -14.17 -2.55
CA PHE A 486 29.61 -13.57 -1.22
C PHE A 486 30.80 -12.66 -0.88
N MET A 487 32.00 -12.99 -1.35
CA MET A 487 33.16 -12.10 -1.21
C MET A 487 32.95 -10.79 -1.97
N SER A 488 32.41 -10.87 -3.20
CA SER A 488 32.03 -9.70 -4.01
C SER A 488 30.96 -8.87 -3.31
N SER A 489 29.91 -9.51 -2.78
CA SER A 489 28.85 -8.84 -2.01
C SER A 489 29.39 -8.12 -0.79
N CYS A 490 30.32 -8.75 -0.04
CA CYS A 490 30.98 -8.09 1.08
C CYS A 490 31.74 -6.84 0.64
N TYR A 491 32.44 -6.88 -0.49
CA TYR A 491 33.14 -5.71 -1.03
C TYR A 491 32.16 -4.58 -1.38
N VAL A 492 31.06 -4.89 -2.08
CA VAL A 492 30.02 -3.90 -2.45
C VAL A 492 29.41 -3.26 -1.21
N ALA A 493 29.01 -4.08 -0.23
CA ALA A 493 28.41 -3.60 1.02
C ALA A 493 29.37 -2.69 1.81
N LEU A 494 30.66 -3.04 1.88
CA LEU A 494 31.66 -2.20 2.55
C LEU A 494 31.91 -0.89 1.81
N LYS A 495 31.86 -0.89 0.46
CA LYS A 495 31.96 0.34 -0.34
C LYS A 495 30.76 1.25 -0.13
N MET A 496 29.55 0.69 -0.06
CA MET A 496 28.34 1.45 0.27
C MET A 496 28.41 2.02 1.68
N TRP A 497 28.88 1.23 2.65
CA TRP A 497 29.09 1.69 4.02
C TRP A 497 30.08 2.85 4.09
N GLU A 498 31.24 2.73 3.43
CA GLU A 498 32.28 3.76 3.36
C GLU A 498 31.73 5.07 2.77
N ARG A 499 30.91 4.98 1.73
CA ARG A 499 30.25 6.15 1.11
C ARG A 499 29.36 6.89 2.09
N ASN A 500 28.61 6.16 2.91
CA ASN A 500 27.62 6.71 3.83
C ASN A 500 28.24 7.12 5.18
N ASN A 501 29.37 6.54 5.59
CA ASN A 501 30.01 6.74 6.89
C ASN A 501 31.48 7.19 6.73
N ARG A 502 31.70 8.29 6.02
CA ARG A 502 33.04 8.79 5.63
C ARG A 502 34.07 8.64 6.77
N GLY A 503 35.07 7.80 6.54
CA GLY A 503 36.19 7.58 7.47
C GLY A 503 35.97 6.51 8.56
N VAL A 504 34.78 5.94 8.68
CA VAL A 504 34.49 4.86 9.64
C VAL A 504 34.70 3.50 8.99
N GLN A 505 35.77 2.81 9.40
CA GLN A 505 36.01 1.42 8.98
C GLN A 505 35.11 0.46 9.76
N VAL A 506 34.59 -0.55 9.06
CA VAL A 506 33.84 -1.64 9.71
C VAL A 506 34.83 -2.55 10.43
N HIS A 507 34.75 -2.58 11.76
CA HIS A 507 35.54 -3.49 12.60
C HIS A 507 34.63 -4.36 13.50
N PRO A 508 34.87 -5.69 13.60
CA PRO A 508 35.78 -6.47 12.76
C PRO A 508 35.29 -6.55 11.31
N HIS A 509 36.21 -6.80 10.37
CA HIS A 509 35.87 -7.01 8.97
C HIS A 509 34.92 -8.22 8.84
N PRO A 510 33.80 -8.16 8.10
CA PRO A 510 32.81 -9.23 8.04
C PRO A 510 33.38 -10.60 7.62
N LEU A 511 34.36 -10.62 6.71
CA LEU A 511 35.04 -11.85 6.27
C LEU A 511 36.19 -12.34 7.17
N SER A 512 36.55 -11.61 8.23
CA SER A 512 37.74 -11.92 9.05
C SER A 512 37.74 -13.34 9.61
N LYS A 513 36.57 -13.87 9.98
CA LYS A 513 36.39 -15.23 10.50
C LYS A 513 36.63 -16.32 9.43
N TYR A 514 36.45 -16.00 8.16
CA TYR A 514 36.35 -16.99 7.08
C TYR A 514 37.54 -16.99 6.13
N ILE A 515 38.23 -15.86 5.98
CA ILE A 515 39.21 -15.65 4.90
C ILE A 515 40.33 -16.69 4.87
N SER A 516 40.85 -17.08 6.05
CA SER A 516 41.91 -18.10 6.14
C SER A 516 41.43 -19.46 5.65
N GLN A 517 40.22 -19.88 6.05
CA GLN A 517 39.64 -21.17 5.65
C GLN A 517 39.29 -21.18 4.16
N ILE A 518 38.73 -20.08 3.65
CA ILE A 518 38.42 -19.91 2.22
C ILE A 518 39.69 -20.10 1.38
N LEU A 519 40.76 -19.37 1.70
CA LEU A 519 42.01 -19.45 0.94
C LEU A 519 42.63 -20.86 0.99
N GLN A 520 42.63 -21.48 2.17
CA GLN A 520 43.14 -22.84 2.32
C GLN A 520 42.34 -23.85 1.48
N LYS A 521 41.00 -23.81 1.56
CA LYS A 521 40.13 -24.75 0.85
C LYS A 521 40.17 -24.58 -0.66
N ILE A 522 40.18 -23.33 -1.15
CA ILE A 522 40.34 -23.05 -2.59
C ILE A 522 41.71 -23.51 -3.08
N ALA A 523 42.79 -23.26 -2.32
CA ALA A 523 44.13 -23.72 -2.70
C ALA A 523 44.22 -25.25 -2.76
N THR A 524 43.57 -25.98 -1.84
CA THR A 524 43.47 -27.44 -1.89
C THR A 524 42.71 -27.90 -3.13
N ALA A 525 41.54 -27.32 -3.40
CA ALA A 525 40.76 -27.64 -4.60
C ALA A 525 41.56 -27.45 -5.90
N LEU A 526 42.28 -26.32 -6.03
CA LEU A 526 43.12 -26.03 -7.21
C LEU A 526 44.30 -27.01 -7.35
N LYS A 527 44.83 -27.55 -6.26
CA LYS A 527 45.89 -28.58 -6.30
C LYS A 527 45.35 -29.93 -6.77
N GLY A 528 44.14 -30.29 -6.35
CA GLY A 528 43.46 -31.53 -6.77
C GLY A 528 43.11 -31.54 -8.27
N MET A 529 42.95 -30.37 -8.90
CA MET A 529 42.64 -30.24 -10.33
C MET A 529 43.86 -30.40 -11.26
N ARG A 530 45.09 -30.54 -10.74
CA ARG A 530 46.26 -30.88 -11.56
C ARG A 530 46.33 -32.40 -11.76
N GLY A 531 45.46 -32.91 -12.64
CA GLY A 531 45.44 -34.29 -13.13
C GLY A 531 45.22 -34.31 -14.63
#